data_AF-A0A480AIY5-F1
#
_entry.id   AF-A0A480AIY5-F1
#
_cell.length_a   1.000
_cell.length_b   1.000
_cell.length_c   1.000
_cell.angle_alpha   90.00
_cell.angle_beta   90.00
_cell.angle_gamma   90.00
#
_symmetry.space_group_name_H-M   'P 1'
#
loop_
_entity.id
_entity.type
_entity.pdbx_description
1 polymer ?
#
loop_
_entity_poly.entity_id
_entity_poly.type
_entity_poly.pdbx_seq_one_letter_code
_entity_poly.pdbx_strand_id
1 'polypeptide(L)'
;MTFDPRTIATPTYDALNNLRNLHHQDENRLKQQKSQAVELYTYLSTWGMMRLKAEEMALPDKMEGKKQVVKKFFECLQQVSGTANLSGEQGLTTLKNLNTDEYLGITGLGLALAQEFSFWATAVYWDIKGE
;
A
#
# COMPACT_ATOMS: atom_id res chain seq x y z
N MET A 1 -4.12 9.72 -24.66
CA MET A 1 -4.06 8.32 -24.20
C MET A 1 -5.13 8.15 -23.13
N THR A 2 -6.03 7.18 -23.29
CA THR A 2 -7.06 6.91 -22.27
C THR A 2 -6.42 6.05 -21.19
N PHE A 3 -6.46 6.53 -19.95
CA PHE A 3 -5.97 5.77 -18.80
C PHE A 3 -6.82 4.50 -18.62
N ASP A 4 -6.17 3.32 -18.59
CA ASP A 4 -6.85 2.06 -18.32
C ASP A 4 -6.91 1.84 -16.79
N PRO A 5 -8.11 1.88 -16.17
CA PRO A 5 -8.25 1.72 -14.72
C PRO A 5 -7.72 0.37 -14.21
N ARG A 6 -7.66 -0.65 -15.08
CA ARG A 6 -7.12 -1.99 -14.72
C ARG A 6 -5.64 -1.95 -14.38
N THR A 7 -4.92 -0.92 -14.82
CA THR A 7 -3.49 -0.71 -14.51
C THR A 7 -3.25 -0.52 -13.01
N ILE A 8 -4.26 -0.02 -12.27
CA ILE A 8 -4.19 0.14 -10.80
C ILE A 8 -4.97 -0.97 -10.09
N ALA A 9 -6.17 -1.30 -10.59
CA ALA A 9 -7.06 -2.25 -9.91
C ALA A 9 -6.46 -3.68 -9.84
N THR A 10 -5.91 -4.18 -10.95
CA THR A 10 -5.37 -5.55 -11.03
C THR A 10 -4.22 -5.80 -10.05
N PRO A 11 -3.12 -5.00 -10.05
CA PRO A 11 -2.02 -5.24 -9.11
C PRO A 11 -2.44 -5.05 -7.65
N THR A 12 -3.40 -4.16 -7.39
CA THR A 12 -3.93 -3.95 -6.04
C THR A 12 -4.72 -5.17 -5.53
N TYR A 13 -5.62 -5.69 -6.36
CA TYR A 13 -6.35 -6.92 -6.05
C TYR A 13 -5.38 -8.08 -5.81
N ASP A 14 -4.45 -8.31 -6.74
CA ASP A 14 -3.47 -9.39 -6.64
C ASP A 14 -2.61 -9.26 -5.39
N ALA A 15 -2.16 -8.05 -5.05
CA ALA A 15 -1.38 -7.80 -3.85
C ALA A 15 -2.13 -8.19 -2.57
N LEU A 16 -3.37 -7.74 -2.40
CA LEU A 16 -4.18 -8.08 -1.23
C LEU A 16 -4.58 -9.56 -1.20
N ASN A 17 -4.97 -10.13 -2.34
CA ASN A 17 -5.33 -11.53 -2.45
C ASN A 17 -4.12 -12.43 -2.12
N ASN A 18 -2.93 -12.09 -2.60
CA ASN A 18 -1.70 -12.82 -2.28
C ASN A 18 -1.36 -12.72 -0.78
N LEU A 19 -1.51 -11.55 -0.16
CA LEU A 19 -1.28 -11.38 1.28
C LEU A 19 -2.21 -12.26 2.12
N ARG A 20 -3.51 -12.25 1.80
CA ARG A 20 -4.51 -13.08 2.47
C ARG A 20 -4.19 -14.57 2.39
N ASN A 21 -3.62 -15.01 1.27
CA ASN A 21 -3.34 -16.43 1.01
C ASN A 21 -1.91 -16.87 1.42
N LEU A 22 -1.14 -16.03 2.11
CA LEU A 22 0.16 -16.43 2.64
C LEU A 22 0.01 -17.56 3.69
N HIS A 23 1.05 -18.38 3.82
CA HIS A 23 1.13 -19.36 4.91
C HIS A 23 1.22 -18.67 6.28
N HIS A 24 0.68 -19.31 7.32
CA HIS A 24 0.68 -18.81 8.71
C HIS A 24 -0.04 -17.47 8.91
N GLN A 25 -1.16 -17.27 8.20
CA GLN A 25 -2.09 -16.19 8.50
C GLN A 25 -2.92 -16.54 9.73
N ASP A 26 -2.79 -15.73 10.78
CA ASP A 26 -3.70 -15.75 11.92
C ASP A 26 -4.77 -14.65 11.78
N GLU A 27 -5.86 -14.78 12.53
CA GLU A 27 -6.99 -13.86 12.45
C GLU A 27 -6.60 -12.41 12.77
N ASN A 28 -5.70 -12.20 13.73
CA ASN A 28 -5.24 -10.86 14.11
C ASN A 28 -4.43 -10.22 12.97
N ARG A 29 -3.57 -10.99 12.30
CA ARG A 29 -2.84 -10.51 11.12
C ARG A 29 -3.77 -10.13 9.98
N LEU A 30 -4.78 -10.95 9.68
CA LEU A 30 -5.78 -10.64 8.65
C LEU A 30 -6.60 -9.39 8.99
N LYS A 31 -6.95 -9.18 10.26
CA LYS A 31 -7.59 -7.94 10.74
C LYS A 31 -6.70 -6.72 10.55
N GLN A 32 -5.43 -6.83 10.93
CA GLN A 32 -4.44 -5.76 10.71
C GLN A 32 -4.28 -5.41 9.23
N GLN A 33 -4.22 -6.42 8.35
CA GLN A 33 -4.13 -6.20 6.91
C GLN A 33 -5.38 -5.47 6.39
N LYS A 34 -6.58 -5.92 6.78
CA LYS A 34 -7.85 -5.29 6.39
C LYS A 34 -7.92 -3.83 6.85
N SER A 35 -7.70 -3.56 8.14
CA SER A 35 -7.74 -2.19 8.69
C SER A 35 -6.71 -1.31 7.99
N GLN A 36 -5.46 -1.76 7.85
CA GLN A 36 -4.42 -0.97 7.20
C GLN A 36 -4.76 -0.66 5.75
N ALA A 37 -5.30 -1.62 4.99
CA ALA A 37 -5.66 -1.42 3.59
C ALA A 37 -6.80 -0.39 3.42
N VAL A 38 -7.78 -0.41 4.34
CA VAL A 38 -8.88 0.57 4.35
C VAL A 38 -8.39 1.97 4.72
N GLU A 39 -7.47 2.07 5.69
CA GLU A 39 -6.97 3.34 6.24
C GLU A 39 -5.89 4.03 5.39
N LEU A 40 -5.27 3.32 4.44
CA LEU A 40 -4.15 3.82 3.63
C LEU A 40 -4.45 5.18 2.99
N TYR A 41 -5.63 5.37 2.42
CA TYR A 41 -6.01 6.63 1.76
C TYR A 41 -6.03 7.80 2.75
N THR A 42 -6.76 7.62 3.86
CA THR A 42 -6.87 8.63 4.91
C THR A 42 -5.49 8.98 5.47
N TYR A 43 -4.68 7.96 5.75
CA TYR A 43 -3.32 8.17 6.24
C TYR A 43 -2.49 8.98 5.23
N LEU A 44 -2.46 8.56 3.97
CA LEU A 44 -1.63 9.20 2.94
C LEU A 44 -2.07 10.65 2.69
N SER A 45 -3.37 10.91 2.66
CA SER A 45 -3.94 12.25 2.49
C SER A 45 -3.63 13.20 3.64
N THR A 46 -3.44 12.67 4.85
CA THR A 46 -3.20 13.46 6.07
C THR A 46 -1.71 13.68 6.33
N TRP A 47 -0.90 12.64 6.13
CA TRP A 47 0.47 12.61 6.59
C TRP A 47 1.53 12.51 5.49
N GLY A 48 1.13 12.13 4.28
CA GLY A 48 2.00 12.07 3.11
C GLY A 48 2.84 10.80 2.99
N MET A 49 3.41 10.64 1.78
CA MET A 49 4.09 9.42 1.31
C MET A 49 5.36 9.09 2.10
N MET A 50 6.18 10.10 2.36
CA MET A 50 7.46 9.91 3.06
C MET A 50 7.28 9.38 4.48
N ARG A 51 6.26 9.88 5.20
CA ARG A 51 5.98 9.42 6.56
C ARG A 51 5.50 7.98 6.57
N LEU A 52 4.57 7.63 5.67
CA LEU A 52 4.10 6.26 5.50
C LEU A 52 5.28 5.31 5.24
N LYS A 53 6.24 5.71 4.40
CA LYS A 53 7.42 4.90 4.11
C LYS A 53 8.35 4.74 5.32
N ALA A 54 8.58 5.82 6.07
CA ALA A 54 9.41 5.75 7.26
C ALA A 54 8.77 4.86 8.35
N GLU A 55 7.44 4.93 8.51
CA GLU A 55 6.72 4.08 9.46
C GLU A 55 6.78 2.60 9.07
N GLU A 56 6.65 2.24 7.79
CA GLU A 56 6.82 0.85 7.32
C GLU A 56 8.13 0.22 7.80
N MET A 57 9.22 0.99 7.77
CA MET A 57 10.55 0.54 8.21
C MET A 57 10.65 0.42 9.74
N ALA A 58 9.88 1.22 10.48
CA ALA A 58 9.90 1.26 11.94
C ALA A 58 8.85 0.35 12.61
N LEU A 59 7.90 -0.21 11.85
CA LEU A 59 6.83 -1.05 12.40
C LEU A 59 7.39 -2.32 13.08
N PRO A 60 6.99 -2.60 14.34
CA PRO A 60 7.43 -3.78 15.08
C PRO A 60 6.76 -5.05 14.55
N ASP A 61 7.39 -6.21 14.77
CA ASP A 61 6.93 -7.51 14.27
C ASP A 61 5.51 -7.89 14.74
N LYS A 62 5.05 -7.36 15.88
CA LYS A 62 3.66 -7.55 16.35
C LYS A 62 2.59 -6.89 15.46
N MET A 63 3.00 -5.99 14.56
CA MET A 63 2.17 -5.30 13.57
C MET A 63 2.50 -5.75 12.14
N GLU A 64 2.97 -6.99 11.98
CA GLU A 64 3.40 -7.52 10.68
C GLU A 64 2.31 -7.44 9.61
N GLY A 65 1.02 -7.62 9.96
CA GLY A 65 -0.07 -7.48 8.99
C GLY A 65 -0.16 -6.07 8.40
N LYS A 66 0.03 -5.04 9.23
CA LYS A 66 0.08 -3.65 8.77
C LYS A 66 1.31 -3.42 7.88
N LYS A 67 2.48 -3.90 8.32
CA LYS A 67 3.74 -3.79 7.58
C LYS A 67 3.64 -4.42 6.20
N GLN A 68 3.04 -5.60 6.10
CA GLN A 68 2.83 -6.31 4.83
C GLN A 68 2.01 -5.50 3.84
N VAL A 69 0.92 -4.88 4.29
CA VAL A 69 0.07 -4.04 3.42
C VAL A 69 0.82 -2.81 2.94
N VAL A 70 1.53 -2.11 3.82
CA VAL A 70 2.30 -0.92 3.42
C VAL A 70 3.44 -1.29 2.45
N LYS A 71 4.12 -2.42 2.66
CA LYS A 71 5.10 -2.95 1.71
C LYS A 71 4.50 -3.23 0.35
N LYS A 72 3.37 -3.94 0.30
CA LYS A 72 2.65 -4.23 -0.95
C LYS A 72 2.17 -2.97 -1.64
N PHE A 73 1.73 -1.96 -0.90
CA PHE A 73 1.39 -0.66 -1.45
C PHE A 73 2.58 -0.03 -2.19
N PHE A 74 3.78 0.00 -1.59
CA PHE A 74 4.98 0.54 -2.25
C PHE A 74 5.47 -0.32 -3.41
N GLU A 75 5.30 -1.64 -3.36
CA GLU A 75 5.56 -2.53 -4.49
C GLU A 75 4.63 -2.22 -5.69
N CYS A 76 3.33 -2.09 -5.45
CA CYS A 76 2.37 -1.69 -6.47
C CYS A 76 2.69 -0.30 -7.02
N LEU A 77 2.99 0.66 -6.14
CA LEU A 77 3.35 2.03 -6.54
C LEU A 77 4.61 2.04 -7.43
N GLN A 78 5.65 1.29 -7.06
CA GLN A 78 6.84 1.11 -7.89
C GLN A 78 6.50 0.54 -9.27
N GLN A 79 5.69 -0.52 -9.31
CA GLN A 79 5.31 -1.19 -10.55
C GLN A 79 4.51 -0.26 -11.48
N VAL A 80 3.52 0.45 -10.93
CA VAL A 80 2.59 1.29 -11.72
C VAL A 80 3.25 2.61 -12.14
N SER A 81 4.06 3.22 -11.27
CA SER A 81 4.78 4.46 -11.59
C SER A 81 5.96 4.25 -12.54
N GLY A 82 6.54 3.04 -12.55
CA GLY A 82 7.82 2.77 -13.20
C GLY A 82 9.03 3.35 -12.46
N THR A 83 8.84 3.97 -11.29
CA THR A 83 9.92 4.55 -10.49
C THR A 83 10.56 3.47 -9.63
N ALA A 84 11.78 3.08 -10.00
CA ALA A 84 12.54 2.06 -9.28
C ALA A 84 12.86 2.46 -7.83
N ASN A 85 13.10 1.47 -6.98
CA ASN A 85 13.56 1.63 -5.60
C ASN A 85 12.59 2.43 -4.71
N LEU A 86 11.28 2.44 -5.00
CA LEU A 86 10.24 2.94 -4.08
C LEU A 86 9.86 1.88 -3.04
N SER A 87 9.88 0.61 -3.45
CA SER A 87 9.78 -0.53 -2.56
C SER A 87 11.14 -0.84 -1.91
N GLY A 88 11.12 -1.48 -0.74
CA GLY A 88 12.35 -1.85 -0.02
C GLY A 88 13.03 -0.70 0.74
N GLU A 89 14.27 -0.93 1.20
CA GLU A 89 14.98 -0.07 2.16
C GLU A 89 15.39 1.29 1.58
N GLN A 90 15.59 1.38 0.26
CA GLN A 90 15.96 2.62 -0.41
C GLN A 90 14.78 3.57 -0.64
N GLY A 91 13.53 3.12 -0.42
CA GLY A 91 12.34 3.90 -0.78
C GLY A 91 12.28 5.29 -0.16
N LEU A 92 12.73 5.46 1.09
CA LEU A 92 12.77 6.79 1.70
C LEU A 92 13.80 7.70 1.03
N THR A 93 14.97 7.17 0.68
CA THR A 93 16.01 7.91 -0.05
C THR A 93 15.53 8.29 -1.45
N THR A 94 14.88 7.36 -2.16
CA THR A 94 14.27 7.61 -3.47
C THR A 94 13.26 8.75 -3.38
N LEU A 95 12.30 8.69 -2.46
CA LEU A 95 11.28 9.72 -2.27
C LEU A 95 11.89 11.10 -1.95
N LYS A 96 12.96 11.15 -1.16
CA LYS A 96 13.67 12.41 -0.83
C LYS A 96 14.38 13.05 -2.02
N ASN A 97 14.79 12.25 -2.99
CA ASN A 97 15.58 12.69 -4.15
C ASN A 97 14.72 13.05 -5.36
N LEU A 98 13.41 12.76 -5.32
CA LEU A 98 12.46 13.22 -6.34
C LEU A 98 12.37 14.75 -6.31
N ASN A 99 12.26 15.36 -7.48
CA ASN A 99 11.89 16.77 -7.55
C ASN A 99 10.41 16.97 -7.18
N THR A 100 10.00 18.23 -7.01
CA THR A 100 8.63 18.57 -6.57
C THR A 100 7.55 17.99 -7.47
N ASP A 101 7.70 18.06 -8.80
CA ASP A 101 6.69 17.62 -9.76
C ASP A 101 6.60 16.08 -9.78
N GLU A 102 7.74 15.39 -9.75
CA GLU A 102 7.81 13.93 -9.63
C GLU A 102 7.15 13.44 -8.34
N TYR A 103 7.46 14.11 -7.22
CA TYR A 103 6.91 13.78 -5.92
C TYR A 103 5.39 13.99 -5.86
N LEU A 104 4.88 15.09 -6.43
CA LEU A 104 3.44 15.36 -6.54
C LEU A 104 2.75 14.32 -7.43
N GLY A 105 3.35 13.97 -8.57
CA GLY A 105 2.83 12.95 -9.48
C GLY A 105 2.72 11.58 -8.81
N ILE A 106 3.78 11.13 -8.13
CA ILE A 106 3.79 9.88 -7.37
C ILE A 106 2.80 9.92 -6.20
N THR A 107 2.66 11.06 -5.52
CA THR A 107 1.70 11.20 -4.43
C THR A 107 0.26 11.09 -4.94
N GLY A 108 -0.06 11.71 -6.08
CA GLY A 108 -1.38 11.58 -6.73
C GLY A 108 -1.67 10.14 -7.14
N LEU A 109 -0.71 9.46 -7.76
CA LEU A 109 -0.85 8.05 -8.12
C LEU A 109 -1.00 7.16 -6.87
N GLY A 110 -0.25 7.45 -5.81
CA GLY A 110 -0.34 6.75 -4.55
C GLY A 110 -1.69 6.90 -3.86
N LEU A 111 -2.32 8.08 -3.94
CA LEU A 111 -3.69 8.28 -3.44
C LEU A 111 -4.69 7.45 -4.23
N ALA A 112 -4.57 7.41 -5.56
CA ALA A 112 -5.42 6.57 -6.40
C ALA A 112 -5.25 5.06 -6.09
N LEU A 113 -4.01 4.60 -5.90
CA LEU A 113 -3.72 3.25 -5.45
C LEU A 113 -4.34 2.97 -4.07
N ALA A 114 -4.16 3.87 -3.11
CA ALA A 114 -4.67 3.70 -1.76
C ALA A 114 -6.21 3.59 -1.73
N GLN A 115 -6.90 4.30 -2.63
CA GLN A 115 -8.34 4.18 -2.80
C GLN A 115 -8.75 2.79 -3.31
N GLU A 116 -8.02 2.24 -4.29
CA GLU A 116 -8.24 0.86 -4.76
C GLU A 116 -7.95 -0.17 -3.66
N PHE A 117 -6.91 0.05 -2.83
CA PHE A 117 -6.61 -0.82 -1.68
C PHE A 117 -7.80 -0.88 -0.72
N SER A 118 -8.39 0.29 -0.41
CA SER A 118 -9.56 0.39 0.47
C SER A 118 -10.79 -0.31 -0.13
N PHE A 119 -11.01 -0.14 -1.43
CA PHE A 119 -12.11 -0.80 -2.15
C PHE A 119 -11.97 -2.33 -2.11
N TRP A 120 -10.82 -2.86 -2.56
CA TRP A 120 -10.60 -4.30 -2.65
C TRP A 120 -10.47 -4.97 -1.28
N ALA A 121 -10.04 -4.26 -0.23
CA ALA A 121 -9.97 -4.82 1.12
C ALA A 121 -11.32 -5.38 1.60
N THR A 122 -12.42 -4.74 1.24
CA THR A 122 -13.76 -5.21 1.63
C THR A 122 -14.11 -6.54 0.96
N ALA A 123 -13.76 -6.70 -0.32
CA ALA A 123 -14.02 -7.92 -1.09
C ALA A 123 -13.04 -9.06 -0.74
N VAL A 124 -11.75 -8.74 -0.59
CA VAL A 124 -10.72 -9.72 -0.27
C VAL A 124 -10.87 -10.23 1.15
N TYR A 125 -11.19 -9.37 2.13
CA TYR A 125 -11.34 -9.72 3.55
C TYR A 125 -12.81 -9.80 3.99
N TRP A 126 -13.66 -10.42 3.15
CA TRP A 126 -15.11 -10.45 3.30
C TRP A 126 -15.61 -11.18 4.58
N ASP A 127 -14.89 -12.20 5.02
CA ASP A 127 -15.20 -13.05 6.19
C ASP A 127 -14.55 -12.54 7.49
N ILE A 128 -13.63 -11.58 7.40
CA ILE A 128 -12.96 -11.01 8.56
C ILE A 128 -13.88 -9.97 9.20
N LYS A 129 -14.41 -10.30 10.37
CA LYS A 129 -15.35 -9.45 11.13
C LYS A 129 -14.61 -8.57 12.14
N GLY A 130 -15.05 -7.31 12.24
CA GLY A 130 -14.60 -6.35 13.26
C GLY A 130 -13.23 -5.72 12.99
N GLU A 131 -12.90 -4.73 13.83
CA GLU A 131 -11.51 -4.42 14.21
C GLU A 131 -10.96 -5.52 15.12
#